data_AF-A0A5K1BKL2-F1
#
_entry.id   AF-A0A5K1BKL2-F1
#
_cell.length_a   1.000
_cell.length_b   1.000
_cell.length_c   1.000
_cell.angle_alpha   90.00
_cell.angle_beta   90.00
_cell.angle_gamma   90.00
#
_symmetry.space_group_name_H-M   'P 1'
#
loop_
_entity.id
_entity.type
_entity.pdbx_description
1 polymer ?
#
loop_
_entity_poly.entity_id
_entity_poly.type
_entity_poly.pdbx_seq_one_letter_code
_entity_poly.pdbx_strand_id
1 'polypeptide(L)' 'LRVSAEVSNAPIILNVDCDMYSNDSQSVRDALCFFMDEKTGSRTAFVQFPQRFDNITKNDIYDASLLLFTE' A
#
# COMPACT_ATOMS: atom_id res chain seq x y z
N LEU A 1 -10.81 12.24 -4.88
CA LEU A 1 -10.34 12.25 -6.29
C LEU A 1 -10.63 13.56 -7.01
N ARG A 2 -11.89 14.02 -7.11
CA ARG A 2 -12.27 15.26 -7.84
C ARG A 2 -11.46 16.50 -7.45
N VAL A 3 -11.34 16.78 -6.15
CA VAL A 3 -10.54 17.93 -5.68
C VAL A 3 -9.06 17.79 -6.06
N SER A 4 -8.48 16.59 -5.95
CA SER A 4 -7.10 16.37 -6.35
C SER A 4 -6.89 16.58 -7.84
N ALA A 5 -7.87 16.22 -8.69
CA ALA A 5 -7.80 16.43 -10.13
C ALA A 5 -7.69 17.91 -10.50
N GLU A 6 -8.34 18.79 -9.73
CA GLU A 6 -8.28 20.24 -9.93
C GLU A 6 -7.03 20.88 -9.31
N VAL A 7 -6.55 20.36 -8.17
CA VAL A 7 -5.47 21.00 -7.39
C VAL A 7 -4.08 20.56 -7.84
N SER A 8 -3.84 19.24 -7.94
CA SER A 8 -2.50 18.69 -8.24
C SER A 8 -2.48 17.81 -9.48
N ASN A 9 -3.62 17.22 -9.85
CA ASN A 9 -3.79 16.25 -10.92
C ASN A 9 -2.69 15.15 -10.93
N ALA A 10 -2.32 14.65 -9.75
CA ALA A 10 -1.27 13.65 -9.62
C ALA A 10 -1.67 12.35 -10.37
N PRO A 11 -0.75 11.71 -11.10
CA PRO A 11 -1.05 10.51 -11.89
C PRO A 11 -1.25 9.25 -11.03
N ILE A 12 -0.81 9.30 -9.77
CA ILE A 12 -0.85 8.18 -8.82
C ILE A 12 -1.46 8.69 -7.53
N ILE A 13 -2.33 7.86 -6.92
CA ILE A 13 -3.01 8.14 -5.66
C ILE A 13 -2.62 7.05 -4.66
N LEU A 14 -2.20 7.48 -3.47
CA LEU A 14 -1.99 6.61 -2.33
C LEU A 14 -3.21 6.69 -1.40
N ASN A 15 -3.86 5.55 -1.14
CA ASN A 15 -4.97 5.46 -0.19
C ASN A 15 -4.48 4.93 1.15
N VAL A 16 -4.81 5.60 2.25
CA VAL A 16 -4.40 5.24 3.62
C VAL A 16 -5.56 5.55 4.57
N ASP A 17 -5.87 4.60 5.45
CA ASP A 17 -6.88 4.77 6.49
C ASP A 17 -6.31 5.51 7.71
N CYS A 18 -7.18 6.04 8.57
CA CYS A 18 -6.76 6.92 9.68
C CYS A 18 -6.01 6.20 10.82
N ASP A 19 -6.12 4.88 10.89
CA ASP A 19 -5.46 4.01 11.87
C ASP A 19 -4.22 3.31 11.30
N MET A 20 -3.84 3.63 10.06
CA MET A 20 -2.66 3.08 9.39
C MET A 20 -1.62 4.16 9.13
N TYR A 21 -0.35 3.77 9.20
CA TYR A 21 0.77 4.62 8.85
C TYR A 21 1.84 3.83 8.09
N SER A 22 2.65 4.53 7.30
CA SER A 22 3.79 3.92 6.61
C SER A 22 4.94 3.73 7.60
N ASN A 23 5.44 2.50 7.69
CA ASN A 23 6.57 2.14 8.55
C ASN A 23 7.93 2.21 7.84
N ASP A 24 7.95 2.46 6.52
CA ASP A 24 9.17 2.65 5.73
C ASP A 24 9.00 3.83 4.77
N SER A 25 9.87 4.84 4.93
CA SER A 25 9.95 6.01 4.04
C SER A 25 10.14 5.69 2.56
N GLN A 26 10.65 4.51 2.20
CA GLN A 26 10.84 4.08 0.82
C GLN A 26 9.57 3.49 0.17
N SER A 27 8.50 3.25 0.93
CA SER A 27 7.28 2.58 0.44
C SER A 27 6.74 3.20 -0.86
N VAL A 28 6.72 4.53 -0.95
CA VAL A 28 6.26 5.23 -2.17
C VAL A 28 7.20 4.98 -3.34
N ARG A 29 8.52 5.05 -3.11
CA ARG A 29 9.53 4.80 -4.16
C ARG A 29 9.43 3.36 -4.68
N ASP A 30 9.26 2.40 -3.78
CA ASP A 30 9.14 0.99 -4.14
C ASP A 30 7.86 0.72 -4.95
N ALA A 31 6.75 1.35 -4.59
CA ALA A 31 5.51 1.28 -5.38
C ALA A 31 5.71 1.85 -6.80
N LEU A 32 6.41 3.00 -6.91
CA LEU A 32 6.69 3.63 -8.20
C LEU A 32 7.53 2.76 -9.13
N CYS A 33 8.44 1.94 -8.61
CA CYS A 33 9.21 1.00 -9.43
C CYS A 33 8.30 0.07 -10.26
N PHE A 34 7.18 -0.39 -9.71
CA PHE A 34 6.23 -1.24 -10.44
C PHE A 34 5.46 -0.47 -11.51
N PHE A 35 5.06 0.78 -11.25
CA PHE A 35 4.36 1.61 -12.22
C PHE A 35 5.27 2.12 -13.33
N MET A 36 6.55 2.34 -13.04
CA MET A 36 7.55 2.85 -13.97
C MET A 36 8.28 1.74 -14.74
N ASP A 37 7.97 0.47 -14.50
CA ASP A 37 8.56 -0.64 -15.27
C ASP A 37 8.12 -0.56 -16.74
N GLU A 38 9.08 -0.51 -17.65
CA GLU A 38 8.82 -0.32 -19.09
C GLU A 38 8.02 -1.46 -19.73
N LYS A 39 8.07 -2.68 -19.14
CA LYS A 39 7.46 -3.89 -19.71
C LYS A 39 6.07 -4.18 -19.13
N THR A 40 5.85 -3.83 -17.87
CA THR A 40 4.70 -4.26 -17.08
C THR A 40 3.97 -3.09 -16.43
N GLY A 41 4.59 -1.92 -16.26
CA GLY A 41 4.00 -0.80 -15.53
C GLY A 41 2.69 -0.28 -16.14
N SER A 42 2.56 -0.29 -17.46
CA SER A 42 1.31 0.06 -18.16
C SER A 42 0.15 -0.92 -17.91
N ARG A 43 0.43 -2.11 -17.36
CA ARG A 43 -0.54 -3.13 -16.98
C ARG A 43 -0.79 -3.17 -15.47
N THR A 44 -0.08 -2.37 -14.69
CA THR A 44 -0.22 -2.30 -13.23
C THR A 44 -1.27 -1.26 -12.88
N ALA A 45 -2.43 -1.70 -12.38
CA ALA A 45 -3.50 -0.79 -11.95
C ALA A 45 -3.27 -0.24 -10.53
N PHE A 46 -2.76 -1.08 -9.62
CA PHE A 46 -2.43 -0.70 -8.25
C PHE A 46 -1.34 -1.62 -7.68
N VAL A 47 -0.61 -1.14 -6.68
CA VAL A 47 0.34 -1.92 -5.88
C VAL A 47 -0.23 -2.06 -4.48
N GLN A 48 -0.49 -3.29 -4.05
CA GLN A 48 -1.01 -3.58 -2.72
C GLN A 48 0.14 -3.84 -1.76
N PHE A 49 0.18 -3.09 -0.66
CA PHE A 49 1.07 -3.37 0.46
C PHE A 49 0.36 -4.25 1.49
N PRO A 50 1.08 -5.19 2.13
CA PRO A 50 0.54 -5.94 3.26
C PRO A 50 0.29 -4.97 4.43
N GLN A 51 -0.90 -5.02 5.01
CA GLN A 51 -1.19 -4.33 6.25
C GLN A 51 -0.68 -5.17 7.41
N ARG A 52 0.07 -4.55 8.33
CA ARG A 52 0.53 -5.19 9.57
C ARG A 52 -0.03 -4.40 10.74
N PHE A 53 -0.72 -5.09 11.64
CA PHE A 53 -1.27 -4.50 12.84
C PHE A 53 -0.29 -4.64 14.00
N ASP A 54 -0.25 -3.61 14.84
CA ASP A 54 0.56 -3.61 16.05
C ASP A 54 -0.18 -4.26 17.22
N ASN A 55 0.57 -4.59 18.28
CA ASN A 55 0.05 -5.14 19.55
C ASN A 55 -0.71 -6.47 19.44
N ILE A 56 -0.41 -7.27 18.43
CA ILE A 56 -0.93 -8.63 18.30
C ILE A 56 -0.29 -9.53 19.37
N THR A 57 -1.11 -10.27 20.10
CA THR A 57 -0.63 -11.18 21.15
C THR A 57 -0.16 -12.52 20.56
N LYS A 58 0.71 -13.24 21.27
CA LYS A 58 1.15 -14.59 20.85
C LYS A 58 -0.02 -15.58 20.71
N ASN A 59 -1.07 -15.40 21.50
CA ASN A 59 -2.29 -16.20 21.45
C ASN A 59 -3.39 -15.37 20.74
N ASP A 60 -3.15 -15.01 19.48
CA ASP A 60 -4.09 -14.27 18.66
C ASP A 60 -5.28 -15.16 18.26
N ILE A 61 -6.24 -15.30 19.17
CA ILE A 61 -7.44 -16.11 18.94
C ILE A 61 -8.43 -15.49 17.95
N TYR A 62 -8.21 -14.23 17.55
CA TYR A 62 -9.07 -13.49 16.64
C TYR A 62 -8.53 -13.44 15.21
N ASP A 63 -7.34 -14.01 14.98
CA ASP A 63 -6.65 -14.02 13.68
C ASP A 63 -6.52 -12.62 13.06
N ALA A 64 -6.26 -11.63 13.91
CA ALA A 64 -6.15 -10.23 13.51
C ALA A 64 -4.91 -9.97 12.66
N SER A 65 -3.87 -10.79 12.80
CA SER A 65 -2.63 -10.65 12.02
C SER A 65 -2.77 -10.96 10.53
N LEU A 66 -3.79 -11.75 10.14
CA LEU A 66 -3.99 -12.30 8.80
C LEU A 66 -2.66 -12.55 8.07
N LEU A 67 -1.79 -13.37 8.68
CA LEU A 67 -0.50 -13.73 8.10
C LEU A 67 -0.72 -14.60 6.86
N LEU A 68 -0.83 -13.97 5.68
CA LEU A 68 -0.71 -14.64 4.41
C LEU A 68 0.68 -15.29 4.37
N PHE A 69 0.72 -16.63 4.45
CA PHE A 69 1.88 -17.40 4.03
C PHE A 69 2.10 -17.15 2.54
N THR A 70 2.90 -16.16 2.20
CA THR A 70 3.52 -16.10 0.88
C THR A 70 4.59 -17.19 0.88
N GLU A 71 4.27 -18.34 0.27
CA GLU A 71 5.32 -19.23 -0.25
C GLU A 71 6.13 -18.53 -1.33
#